data_AF-A0A968VQQ6-F1
#
_entry.id   AF-A0A968VQQ6-F1
#
_cell.length_a   1.000
_cell.length_b   1.000
_cell.length_c   1.000
_cell.angle_alpha   90.00
_cell.angle_beta   90.00
_cell.angle_gamma   90.00
#
_symmetry.space_group_name_H-M   'P 1'
#
loop_
_entity.id
_entity.type
_entity.pdbx_description
1 polymer ?
#
loop_
_entity_poly.entity_id
_entity_poly.type
_entity_poly.pdbx_seq_one_letter_code
_entity_poly.pdbx_strand_id
1 'polypeptide(L)'
;SADALDAAIASAGQPYRLIFTMLREIGVRTDEVLNLNVSDVMLEPGREVLLVRDSKSGDKRIVVLTPDAMPRSLRGLRSWMRDIGEELPPNTPLFRSSRGNRASYDTLHRRWVQVCKSAHLVDLVDGKEQPRYTLHHLRHTAAAELIATYPEQVVRRILGHRDPRSTRRYVQIVRDSTANVPENTNRAAD
;
A
#
# COMPACT_ATOMS: atom_id res chain seq x y z
N SER A 1 -9.91 -10.10 9.45
CA SER A 1 -10.56 -8.83 9.06
C SER A 1 -9.51 -7.84 8.59
N ALA A 2 -9.92 -6.72 7.98
CA ALA A 2 -9.02 -5.61 7.63
C ALA A 2 -8.30 -5.07 8.89
N ASP A 3 -9.00 -4.99 10.02
CA ASP A 3 -8.44 -4.52 11.30
C ASP A 3 -7.29 -5.40 11.81
N ALA A 4 -7.43 -6.73 11.70
CA ALA A 4 -6.36 -7.65 12.12
C ALA A 4 -5.11 -7.52 11.26
N LEU A 5 -5.29 -7.28 9.94
CA LEU A 5 -4.18 -7.05 9.01
C LEU A 5 -3.46 -5.73 9.33
N ASP A 6 -4.22 -4.68 9.61
CA ASP A 6 -3.69 -3.36 9.93
C ASP A 6 -2.97 -3.34 11.28
N ALA A 7 -3.49 -4.07 12.28
CA ALA A 7 -2.81 -4.29 13.56
C ALA A 7 -1.50 -5.08 13.40
N ALA A 8 -1.49 -6.11 12.55
CA ALA A 8 -0.29 -6.88 12.24
C ALA A 8 0.78 -6.00 11.56
N ILE A 9 0.39 -5.14 10.61
CA ILE A 9 1.30 -4.18 9.99
C ILE A 9 1.89 -3.24 11.06
N ALA A 10 1.05 -2.72 11.97
CA ALA A 10 1.48 -1.78 13.00
C ALA A 10 2.52 -2.37 13.97
N SER A 11 2.54 -3.69 14.18
CA SER A 11 3.52 -4.37 15.04
C SER A 11 4.90 -4.56 14.39
N ALA A 12 5.04 -4.27 13.10
CA ALA A 12 6.33 -4.38 12.42
C ALA A 12 7.31 -3.26 12.85
N GLY A 13 8.60 -3.55 12.79
CA GLY A 13 9.65 -2.54 12.98
C GLY A 13 9.87 -1.68 11.73
N GLN A 14 10.42 -0.47 11.92
CA GLN A 14 10.84 0.36 10.80
C GLN A 14 12.11 -0.20 10.11
N PRO A 15 12.30 0.06 8.79
CA PRO A 15 11.38 0.74 7.87
C PRO A 15 10.20 -0.12 7.37
N TYR A 16 10.20 -1.42 7.67
CA TYR A 16 9.30 -2.39 7.04
C TYR A 16 7.82 -2.12 7.33
N ARG A 17 7.50 -1.61 8.53
CA ARG A 17 6.15 -1.14 8.86
C ARG A 17 5.61 -0.13 7.86
N LEU A 18 6.40 0.89 7.53
CA LEU A 18 5.98 1.91 6.57
C LEU A 18 5.84 1.30 5.16
N ILE A 19 6.77 0.42 4.76
CA ILE A 19 6.67 -0.28 3.48
C ILE A 19 5.35 -1.06 3.38
N PHE A 20 5.01 -1.87 4.38
CA PHE A 20 3.75 -2.63 4.39
C PHE A 20 2.52 -1.71 4.39
N THR A 21 2.57 -0.61 5.12
CA THR A 21 1.50 0.41 5.13
C THR A 21 1.27 0.98 3.73
N MET A 22 2.33 1.36 3.02
CA MET A 22 2.25 1.90 1.66
C MET A 22 1.72 0.87 0.66
N LEU A 23 2.13 -0.39 0.76
CA LEU A 23 1.58 -1.48 -0.07
C LEU A 23 0.08 -1.68 0.16
N ARG A 24 -0.36 -1.56 1.42
CA ARG A 24 -1.72 -1.80 1.88
C ARG A 24 -2.69 -0.64 1.63
N GLU A 25 -2.20 0.60 1.58
CA GLU A 25 -3.05 1.79 1.49
C GLU A 25 -2.93 2.52 0.14
N ILE A 26 -1.71 2.62 -0.41
CA ILE A 26 -1.46 3.25 -1.72
C ILE A 26 -1.54 2.21 -2.85
N GLY A 27 -1.27 0.94 -2.54
CA GLY A 27 -1.27 -0.13 -3.52
C GLY A 27 -0.08 -0.08 -4.46
N VAL A 28 1.04 0.56 -4.11
CA VAL A 28 2.28 0.51 -4.90
C VAL A 28 2.82 -0.92 -5.01
N ARG A 29 3.62 -1.24 -6.04
CA ARG A 29 4.27 -2.56 -6.15
C ARG A 29 5.44 -2.66 -5.17
N THR A 30 5.80 -3.89 -4.79
CA THR A 30 6.94 -4.14 -3.91
C THR A 30 8.25 -3.56 -4.46
N ASP A 31 8.54 -3.80 -5.74
CA ASP A 31 9.76 -3.27 -6.34
C ASP A 31 9.73 -1.74 -6.48
N GLU A 32 8.56 -1.17 -6.69
CA GLU A 32 8.37 0.28 -6.79
C GLU A 32 8.72 0.95 -5.46
N VAL A 33 8.15 0.47 -4.35
CA VAL A 33 8.41 1.04 -3.02
C VAL A 33 9.85 0.79 -2.57
N LEU A 34 10.43 -0.37 -2.88
CA LEU A 34 11.83 -0.67 -2.55
C LEU A 34 12.82 0.17 -3.36
N ASN A 35 12.44 0.68 -4.54
CA ASN A 35 13.29 1.50 -5.41
C ASN A 35 13.10 3.02 -5.26
N LEU A 36 12.28 3.47 -4.30
CA LEU A 36 12.17 4.89 -3.96
C LEU A 36 13.49 5.44 -3.42
N ASN A 37 13.78 6.67 -3.77
CA ASN A 37 14.82 7.51 -3.19
C ASN A 37 14.19 8.61 -2.34
N VAL A 38 14.99 9.27 -1.53
CA VAL A 38 14.57 10.44 -0.74
C VAL A 38 13.94 11.52 -1.64
N SER A 39 14.53 11.80 -2.81
CA SER A 39 14.00 12.77 -3.78
C SER A 39 12.67 12.42 -4.43
N ASP A 40 12.19 11.18 -4.28
CA ASP A 40 10.89 10.77 -4.83
C ASP A 40 9.71 11.11 -3.91
N VAL A 41 9.99 11.68 -2.73
CA VAL A 41 9.01 11.98 -1.69
C VAL A 41 8.91 13.49 -1.52
N MET A 42 7.77 14.05 -1.91
CA MET A 42 7.43 15.46 -1.73
C MET A 42 6.25 15.56 -0.75
N LEU A 43 6.42 16.30 0.34
CA LEU A 43 5.46 16.33 1.45
C LEU A 43 5.09 17.77 1.85
N GLU A 44 5.24 18.74 0.95
CA GLU A 44 4.73 20.09 1.18
C GLU A 44 3.20 20.03 1.36
N PRO A 45 2.64 20.76 2.35
CA PRO A 45 1.19 20.77 2.57
C PRO A 45 0.41 21.10 1.30
N GLY A 46 -0.51 20.22 0.90
CA GLY A 46 -1.34 20.37 -0.30
C GLY A 46 -0.67 19.95 -1.61
N ARG A 47 0.56 19.43 -1.57
CA ARG A 47 1.32 18.94 -2.73
C ARG A 47 2.01 17.60 -2.45
N GLU A 48 1.44 16.81 -1.56
CA GLU A 48 2.04 15.55 -1.15
C GLU A 48 1.97 14.51 -2.27
N VAL A 49 3.14 14.14 -2.79
CA VAL A 49 3.24 13.23 -3.93
C VAL A 49 4.41 12.25 -3.79
N LEU A 50 4.26 11.09 -4.40
CA LEU A 50 5.32 10.13 -4.66
C LEU A 50 5.61 10.03 -6.14
N LEU A 51 6.89 10.13 -6.51
CA LEU A 51 7.35 9.82 -7.86
C LEU A 51 7.71 8.33 -7.97
N VAL A 52 6.77 7.54 -8.47
CA VAL A 52 6.94 6.09 -8.59
C VAL A 52 7.48 5.72 -9.97
N ARG A 53 8.55 4.91 -9.99
CA ARG A 53 9.14 4.35 -11.21
C ARG A 53 8.73 2.90 -11.40
N ASP A 54 8.19 2.57 -12.56
CA ASP A 54 7.96 1.18 -12.96
C ASP A 54 9.30 0.51 -13.25
N SER A 55 9.63 -0.53 -12.47
CA SER A 55 10.92 -1.22 -12.55
C SER A 55 11.14 -1.98 -13.86
N LYS A 56 10.07 -2.30 -14.60
CA LYS A 56 10.15 -3.09 -15.83
C LYS A 56 10.32 -2.22 -17.08
N SER A 57 9.79 -1.00 -17.04
CA SER A 57 9.74 -0.12 -18.21
C SER A 57 10.48 1.20 -18.05
N GLY A 58 10.80 1.60 -16.82
CA GLY A 58 11.39 2.91 -16.53
C GLY A 58 10.39 4.07 -16.51
N ASP A 59 9.12 3.82 -16.87
CA ASP A 59 8.07 4.84 -16.84
C ASP A 59 7.87 5.40 -15.43
N LYS A 60 7.62 6.70 -15.35
CA LYS A 60 7.33 7.37 -14.08
C LYS A 60 5.85 7.72 -14.00
N ARG A 61 5.30 7.65 -12.78
CA ARG A 61 3.99 8.19 -12.47
C ARG A 61 4.00 8.91 -11.13
N ILE A 62 3.15 9.92 -11.02
CA ILE A 62 2.91 10.64 -9.79
C ILE A 62 1.75 9.96 -9.07
N VAL A 63 1.95 9.62 -7.80
CA VAL A 63 0.88 9.21 -6.89
C VAL A 63 0.63 10.36 -5.93
N VAL A 64 -0.54 10.99 -6.05
CA VAL A 64 -0.97 12.03 -5.11
C VAL A 64 -1.39 11.36 -3.81
N LEU A 65 -0.79 11.77 -2.70
CA LEU A 65 -1.09 11.29 -1.37
C LEU A 65 -2.13 12.20 -0.74
N THR A 66 -3.34 11.69 -0.54
CA THR A 66 -4.41 12.50 0.02
C THR A 66 -4.70 12.08 1.47
N PRO A 67 -4.97 13.03 2.38
CA PRO A 67 -5.24 12.71 3.79
C PRO A 67 -6.51 11.87 4.02
N ASP A 68 -7.47 11.90 3.11
CA ASP A 68 -8.73 11.16 3.17
C ASP A 68 -8.58 9.67 2.83
N ALA A 69 -7.82 9.33 1.78
CA ALA A 69 -7.65 7.95 1.34
C ALA A 69 -6.33 7.31 1.75
N MET A 70 -5.28 8.11 1.98
CA MET A 70 -3.93 7.60 2.31
C MET A 70 -3.37 8.16 3.64
N PRO A 71 -4.17 8.28 4.72
CA PRO A 71 -3.76 8.95 5.94
C PRO A 71 -2.56 8.28 6.64
N ARG A 72 -2.48 6.94 6.64
CA ARG A 72 -1.44 6.22 7.39
C ARG A 72 -0.09 6.33 6.71
N SER A 73 -0.07 6.21 5.39
CA SER A 73 1.12 6.35 4.56
C SER A 73 1.63 7.78 4.61
N LEU A 74 0.74 8.77 4.55
CA LEU A 74 1.14 10.17 4.65
C LEU A 74 1.77 10.48 6.02
N ARG A 75 1.12 10.10 7.12
CA ARG A 75 1.70 10.27 8.47
C ARG A 75 3.00 9.50 8.63
N GLY A 76 3.04 8.27 8.12
CA GLY A 76 4.21 7.40 8.18
C GLY A 76 5.41 7.98 7.44
N LEU A 77 5.21 8.47 6.21
CA LEU A 77 6.25 9.14 5.42
C LEU A 77 6.74 10.41 6.10
N ARG A 78 5.85 11.26 6.62
CA ARG A 78 6.25 12.46 7.38
C ARG A 78 7.11 12.11 8.60
N SER A 79 6.73 11.08 9.37
CA SER A 79 7.55 10.61 10.50
C SER A 79 8.89 10.07 10.03
N TRP A 80 8.88 9.20 9.02
CA TRP A 80 10.08 8.55 8.53
C TRP A 80 11.09 9.54 7.96
N MET A 81 10.63 10.55 7.21
CA MET A 81 11.48 11.61 6.67
C MET A 81 12.16 12.42 7.78
N ARG A 82 11.48 12.68 8.91
CA ARG A 82 12.10 13.29 10.09
C ARG A 82 13.13 12.36 10.74
N ASP A 83 12.81 11.06 10.85
CA ASP A 83 13.66 10.08 11.52
C ASP A 83 14.97 9.82 10.75
N ILE A 84 14.94 9.84 9.42
CA ILE A 84 16.14 9.59 8.58
C ILE A 84 17.00 10.85 8.34
N GLY A 85 16.48 12.03 8.66
CA GLY A 85 17.17 13.33 8.54
C GLY A 85 17.03 13.99 7.16
N GLU A 86 17.05 15.32 7.15
CA GLU A 86 16.81 16.16 5.96
C GLU A 86 18.05 16.31 5.05
N GLU A 87 19.25 15.98 5.54
CA GLU A 87 20.52 16.21 4.82
C GLU A 87 20.98 15.01 3.98
N LEU A 88 20.11 14.02 3.72
CA LEU A 88 20.47 12.87 2.90
C LEU A 88 20.59 13.26 1.43
N PRO A 89 21.61 12.77 0.70
CA PRO A 89 21.72 12.99 -0.73
C PRO A 89 20.44 12.56 -1.47
N PRO A 90 19.97 13.31 -2.49
CA PRO A 90 18.71 13.05 -3.20
C PRO A 90 18.52 11.61 -3.70
N ASN A 91 19.60 10.95 -4.11
CA ASN A 91 19.60 9.59 -4.64
C ASN A 91 19.73 8.49 -3.56
N THR A 92 19.73 8.87 -2.29
CA THR A 92 19.77 7.91 -1.19
C THR A 92 18.49 7.05 -1.21
N PRO A 93 18.59 5.71 -1.11
CA PRO A 93 17.42 4.85 -0.97
C PRO A 93 16.53 5.30 0.19
N LEU A 94 15.23 5.48 -0.05
CA LEU A 94 14.27 5.90 0.98
C LEU A 94 14.20 4.88 2.12
N PHE A 95 14.24 3.59 1.77
CA PHE A 95 14.23 2.49 2.71
C PHE A 95 15.57 1.76 2.69
N ARG A 96 16.27 1.81 3.82
CA ARG A 96 17.57 1.18 4.03
C ARG A 96 17.47 0.07 5.07
N SER A 97 18.25 -0.98 4.88
CA SER A 97 18.52 -1.97 5.91
C SER A 97 19.37 -1.37 7.04
N SER A 98 19.51 -2.10 8.16
CA SER A 98 20.42 -1.71 9.25
C SER A 98 21.89 -1.61 8.81
N ARG A 99 22.25 -2.20 7.66
CA ARG A 99 23.59 -2.10 7.06
C ARG A 99 23.76 -0.88 6.14
N GLY A 100 22.78 0.02 6.09
CA GLY A 100 22.82 1.22 5.24
C GLY A 100 22.48 0.98 3.76
N ASN A 101 22.49 -0.26 3.27
CA ASN A 101 22.11 -0.61 1.90
C ASN A 101 20.60 -0.53 1.68
N ARG A 102 20.15 -0.32 0.43
CA ARG A 102 18.73 -0.40 0.03
C ARG A 102 18.08 -1.66 0.60
N ALA A 103 16.87 -1.53 1.14
CA ALA A 103 16.09 -2.66 1.62
C ALA A 103 15.85 -3.67 0.48
N SER A 104 16.07 -4.96 0.75
CA SER A 104 15.92 -6.02 -0.26
C SER A 104 14.55 -6.70 -0.17
N TYR A 105 14.09 -7.23 -1.31
CA TYR A 105 12.87 -8.02 -1.39
C TYR A 105 12.89 -9.21 -0.41
N ASP A 106 13.98 -9.97 -0.37
CA ASP A 106 14.10 -11.15 0.49
C ASP A 106 13.93 -10.80 1.97
N THR A 107 14.48 -9.66 2.40
CA THR A 107 14.33 -9.22 3.80
C THR A 107 12.92 -8.75 4.06
N LEU A 108 12.33 -7.97 3.14
CA LEU A 108 10.92 -7.55 3.25
C LEU A 108 9.99 -8.76 3.35
N HIS A 109 10.15 -9.75 2.48
CA HIS A 109 9.35 -10.98 2.47
C HIS A 109 9.51 -11.75 3.79
N ARG A 110 10.75 -11.95 4.27
CA ARG A 110 10.99 -12.63 5.54
C ARG A 110 10.35 -11.90 6.72
N ARG A 111 10.43 -10.57 6.75
CA ARG A 111 9.77 -9.75 7.77
C ARG A 111 8.24 -9.87 7.69
N TRP A 112 7.69 -9.92 6.48
CA TRP A 112 6.25 -10.11 6.28
C TRP A 112 5.75 -11.45 6.80
N VAL A 113 6.49 -12.53 6.53
CA VAL A 113 6.18 -13.86 7.08
C VAL A 113 6.19 -13.83 8.61
N GLN A 114 7.18 -13.18 9.23
CA GLN A 114 7.25 -13.03 10.69
C GLN A 114 6.06 -12.26 11.27
N VAL A 115 5.66 -11.17 10.61
CA VAL A 115 4.46 -10.39 10.97
C VAL A 115 3.22 -11.26 10.92
N CYS A 116 3.00 -11.99 9.82
CA CYS A 116 1.84 -12.86 9.67
C CYS A 116 1.80 -13.96 10.73
N LYS A 117 2.95 -14.63 11.01
CA LYS A 117 3.05 -15.65 12.07
C LYS A 117 2.70 -15.07 13.45
N SER A 118 3.29 -13.94 13.80
CA SER A 118 3.08 -13.31 15.12
C SER A 118 1.63 -12.87 15.33
N ALA A 119 0.95 -12.51 14.24
CA ALA A 119 -0.46 -12.12 14.25
C ALA A 119 -1.44 -13.29 14.03
N HIS A 120 -0.96 -14.54 13.96
CA HIS A 120 -1.77 -15.72 13.65
C HIS A 120 -2.53 -15.59 12.30
N LEU A 121 -1.95 -14.87 11.34
CA LEU A 121 -2.45 -14.70 9.97
C LEU A 121 -1.76 -15.69 9.03
N VAL A 122 -1.80 -16.96 9.39
CA VAL A 122 -1.21 -18.06 8.61
C VAL A 122 -2.25 -19.13 8.31
N ASP A 123 -2.06 -19.81 7.19
CA ASP A 123 -2.84 -20.97 6.79
C ASP A 123 -1.92 -22.19 6.68
N LEU A 124 -2.47 -23.38 6.95
CA LEU A 124 -1.77 -24.64 6.75
C LEU A 124 -1.97 -25.10 5.30
N VAL A 125 -0.88 -25.11 4.52
CA VAL A 125 -0.86 -25.59 3.14
C VAL A 125 0.21 -26.68 3.06
N ASP A 126 -0.20 -27.90 2.69
CA ASP A 126 0.67 -29.09 2.64
C ASP A 126 1.47 -29.32 3.94
N GLY A 127 0.80 -29.13 5.09
CA GLY A 127 1.40 -29.29 6.41
C GLY A 127 2.40 -28.19 6.81
N LYS A 128 2.48 -27.09 6.04
CA LYS A 128 3.36 -25.96 6.33
C LYS A 128 2.56 -24.67 6.53
N GLU A 129 2.92 -23.91 7.55
CA GLU A 129 2.38 -22.56 7.74
C GLU A 129 2.85 -21.63 6.64
N GLN A 130 1.89 -21.02 5.93
CA GLN A 130 2.13 -19.97 4.96
C GLN A 130 1.38 -18.71 5.34
N PRO A 131 1.89 -17.50 5.01
CA PRO A 131 1.14 -16.26 5.22
C PRO A 131 -0.20 -16.30 4.50
N ARG A 132 -1.29 -16.07 5.23
CA ARG A 132 -2.64 -15.94 4.66
C ARG A 132 -2.71 -14.80 3.63
N TYR A 133 -1.98 -13.71 3.91
CA TYR A 133 -1.87 -12.57 3.02
C TYR A 133 -0.46 -12.52 2.44
N THR A 134 -0.34 -12.44 1.11
CA THR A 134 0.93 -12.16 0.44
C THR A 134 1.14 -10.64 0.35
N LEU A 135 2.36 -10.20 0.03
CA LEU A 135 2.61 -8.78 -0.27
C LEU A 135 1.74 -8.29 -1.44
N HIS A 136 1.42 -9.17 -2.40
CA HIS A 136 0.52 -8.82 -3.50
C HIS A 136 -0.94 -8.67 -3.03
N HIS A 137 -1.37 -9.47 -2.04
CA HIS A 137 -2.69 -9.30 -1.42
C HIS A 137 -2.86 -7.91 -0.78
N LEU A 138 -1.81 -7.32 -0.20
CA LEU A 138 -1.88 -5.95 0.33
C LEU A 138 -2.30 -4.94 -0.74
N ARG A 139 -1.71 -5.06 -1.93
CA ARG A 139 -2.06 -4.22 -3.09
C ARG A 139 -3.47 -4.50 -3.60
N HIS A 140 -3.92 -5.75 -3.59
CA HIS A 140 -5.31 -6.08 -3.94
C HIS A 140 -6.29 -5.39 -2.99
N THR A 141 -6.02 -5.39 -1.69
CA THR A 141 -6.82 -4.68 -0.70
C THR A 141 -6.84 -3.18 -0.98
N ALA A 142 -5.68 -2.56 -1.21
CA ALA A 142 -5.59 -1.15 -1.56
C ALA A 142 -6.42 -0.80 -2.81
N ALA A 143 -6.34 -1.63 -3.86
CA ALA A 143 -7.08 -1.40 -5.09
C ALA A 143 -8.61 -1.47 -4.88
N ALA A 144 -9.09 -2.39 -4.03
CA ALA A 144 -10.50 -2.50 -3.68
C ALA A 144 -11.00 -1.32 -2.84
N GLU A 145 -10.19 -0.79 -1.93
CA GLU A 145 -10.57 0.40 -1.15
C GLU A 145 -10.52 1.67 -2.00
N LEU A 146 -9.48 1.84 -2.81
CA LEU A 146 -9.33 3.02 -3.69
C LEU A 146 -10.45 3.11 -4.73
N ILE A 147 -10.98 1.98 -5.23
CA ILE A 147 -12.09 1.99 -6.20
C ILE A 147 -13.43 2.38 -5.58
N ALA A 148 -13.57 2.23 -4.26
CA ALA A 148 -14.74 2.71 -3.52
C ALA A 148 -14.68 4.24 -3.31
N THR A 149 -13.47 4.82 -3.25
CA THR A 149 -13.26 6.25 -3.00
C THR A 149 -13.07 7.07 -4.28
N TYR A 150 -12.44 6.49 -5.31
CA TYR A 150 -12.05 7.21 -6.52
C TYR A 150 -12.60 6.57 -7.80
N PRO A 151 -12.82 7.38 -8.86
CA PRO A 151 -13.15 6.84 -10.18
C PRO A 151 -12.10 5.85 -10.70
N GLU A 152 -12.53 4.83 -11.45
CA GLU A 152 -11.65 3.78 -11.99
C GLU A 152 -10.40 4.32 -12.70
N GLN A 153 -10.56 5.41 -13.47
CA GLN A 153 -9.46 6.02 -14.20
C GLN A 153 -8.37 6.59 -13.27
N VAL A 154 -8.78 7.16 -12.12
CA VAL A 154 -7.86 7.68 -11.10
C VAL A 154 -7.14 6.51 -10.43
N VAL A 155 -7.86 5.46 -10.04
CA VAL A 155 -7.28 4.27 -9.42
C VAL A 155 -6.28 3.58 -10.34
N ARG A 156 -6.59 3.45 -11.64
CA ARG A 156 -5.66 2.91 -12.64
C ARG A 156 -4.36 3.69 -12.71
N ARG A 157 -4.43 5.03 -12.62
CA ARG A 157 -3.24 5.90 -12.59
C ARG A 157 -2.44 5.70 -11.30
N ILE A 158 -3.09 5.70 -10.14
CA ILE A 158 -2.43 5.44 -8.84
C ILE A 158 -1.67 4.10 -8.87
N LEU A 159 -2.36 3.05 -9.31
CA LEU A 159 -1.82 1.69 -9.35
C LEU A 159 -0.80 1.49 -10.48
N GLY A 160 -0.78 2.30 -11.52
CA GLY A 160 0.07 2.08 -12.69
C GLY A 160 -0.35 0.85 -13.51
N HIS A 161 -1.67 0.68 -13.70
CA HIS A 161 -2.23 -0.38 -14.54
C HIS A 161 -2.31 0.05 -16.00
N ARG A 162 -1.48 -0.57 -16.85
CA ARG A 162 -1.52 -0.40 -18.31
C ARG A 162 -2.78 -1.00 -18.91
N ASP A 163 -3.10 -2.24 -18.52
CA ASP A 163 -4.34 -2.91 -18.93
C ASP A 163 -5.51 -2.50 -18.03
N PRO A 164 -6.58 -1.87 -18.56
CA PRO A 164 -7.81 -1.59 -17.82
C PRO A 164 -8.41 -2.81 -17.10
N ARG A 165 -8.25 -4.02 -17.67
CA ARG A 165 -8.79 -5.26 -17.10
C ARG A 165 -8.25 -5.55 -15.70
N SER A 166 -7.03 -5.10 -15.39
CA SER A 166 -6.42 -5.27 -14.07
C SER A 166 -7.14 -4.48 -12.96
N THR A 167 -7.86 -3.40 -13.27
CA THR A 167 -8.68 -2.66 -12.29
C THR A 167 -10.15 -3.09 -12.32
N ARG A 168 -10.66 -3.51 -13.48
CA ARG A 168 -12.08 -3.85 -13.66
C ARG A 168 -12.59 -4.94 -12.70
N ARG A 169 -11.74 -5.89 -12.31
CA ARG A 169 -12.09 -6.91 -11.29
C ARG A 169 -12.52 -6.27 -9.96
N TYR A 170 -11.89 -5.19 -9.51
CA TYR A 170 -12.26 -4.53 -8.26
C TYR A 170 -13.56 -3.72 -8.39
N VAL A 171 -13.80 -3.13 -9.57
CA VAL A 171 -15.06 -2.45 -9.87
C VAL A 171 -16.24 -3.43 -9.73
N GLN A 172 -16.09 -4.66 -10.22
CA GLN A 172 -17.10 -5.70 -10.08
C GLN A 172 -17.34 -6.06 -8.61
N ILE A 173 -16.26 -6.28 -7.84
CA ILE A 173 -16.37 -6.59 -6.39
C ILE A 173 -17.15 -5.51 -5.63
N VAL A 174 -16.88 -4.23 -5.90
CA VAL A 174 -17.61 -3.13 -5.23
C VAL A 174 -19.06 -3.04 -5.70
N ARG A 175 -19.35 -3.27 -6.99
CA ARG A 175 -20.72 -3.32 -7.50
C ARG A 175 -21.52 -4.46 -6.87
N ASP A 176 -20.94 -5.64 -6.76
CA ASP A 176 -21.60 -6.81 -6.16
C ASP A 176 -21.81 -6.61 -4.65
N SER A 177 -20.88 -5.91 -3.97
CA SER A 177 -21.00 -5.58 -2.55
C SER A 177 -22.08 -4.50 -2.28
N THR A 178 -22.27 -3.56 -3.19
CA THR A 178 -23.28 -2.49 -3.08
C THR A 178 -24.67 -2.95 -3.49
N ALA A 179 -24.78 -3.90 -4.42
CA ALA A 179 -26.06 -4.52 -4.82
C ALA A 179 -26.70 -5.39 -3.72
N ASN A 180 -25.94 -5.76 -2.68
CA ASN A 180 -26.41 -6.58 -1.56
C ASN A 180 -26.84 -5.78 -0.32
N VAL A 181 -26.95 -4.45 -0.43
CA VAL A 181 -27.57 -3.61 0.60
C VAL A 181 -29.07 -3.52 0.26
N PRO A 182 -29.98 -4.18 1.01
CA PRO A 182 -31.40 -4.00 0.78
C PRO A 182 -31.74 -2.52 1.00
N GLU A 183 -32.33 -1.88 -0.01
CA GLU A 183 -32.94 -0.57 0.11
C GLU A 183 -34.00 -0.62 1.22
N ASN A 184 -33.65 -0.20 2.43
CA ASN A 184 -34.64 0.08 3.46
C ASN A 184 -35.30 1.41 3.12
N THR A 185 -36.16 1.39 2.10
CA THR A 185 -37.03 2.51 1.75
C THR A 185 -38.13 2.58 2.78
N ASN A 186 -37.85 3.19 3.93
CA ASN A 186 -38.90 3.64 4.82
C ASN A 186 -39.42 4.98 4.30
N ARG A 187 -40.27 4.90 3.27
CA ARG A 187 -41.32 5.89 3.02
C ARG A 187 -42.54 5.45 3.83
N ALA A 188 -42.75 6.11 4.96
CA ALA A 188 -44.08 6.40 5.49
C ALA A 188 -44.06 7.93 5.67
N ALA A 189 -44.70 8.74 4.84
CA ALA A 189 -46.14 8.86 4.59
C ALA A 189 -46.90 9.23 5.88
N ASP A 190 -47.36 10.49 5.87
CA ASP A 190 -48.35 11.18 6.71
C ASP A 190 -48.07 11.42 8.21
#